data_AF-A0A6G6IWP3-F1
#
_entry.id   AF-A0A6G6IWP3-F1
#
_cell.length_a   1.000
_cell.length_b   1.000
_cell.length_c   1.000
_cell.angle_alpha   90.00
_cell.angle_beta   90.00
_cell.angle_gamma   90.00
#
_symmetry.space_group_name_H-M   'P 1'
#
loop_
_entity.id
_entity.type
_entity.pdbx_description
1 polymer ?
#
loop_
_entity_poly.entity_id
_entity_poly.type
_entity_poly.pdbx_seq_one_letter_code
_entity_poly.pdbx_strand_id
1 'polypeptide(L)'
;MSSLCPTRILRALALLAGLAVSVDALAVTCPSGQRQVCLDTCMCLPDLGAVLGPVLTDTRKVAAQALGVWLQQSRDQAVQGGTEPMPLEIRAQLQPYFADDVLMAARYSIGALDDLNAGQAIMQNPDTEAVTLVDVIVFRSEEDAQKDVALWAHELWHVKQYQEWGVQGFATRYTDDFDAVEAPAYEMQRRVAKDLRDGKVTAQKN
;
A
#
# COMPACT_ATOMS: atom_id res chain seq x y z
N MET A 1 12.37 66.69 -40.68
CA MET A 1 11.33 67.64 -41.10
C MET A 1 10.20 66.83 -41.74
N SER A 2 8.98 66.99 -41.20
CA SER A 2 7.67 66.62 -41.79
C SER A 2 7.41 65.10 -41.96
N SER A 3 6.78 64.38 -41.03
CA SER A 3 5.35 64.35 -40.60
C SER A 3 4.35 64.06 -41.73
N LEU A 4 3.61 62.93 -41.64
CA LEU A 4 2.14 62.81 -41.55
C LEU A 4 1.64 61.41 -41.98
N CYS A 5 1.12 60.64 -41.01
CA CYS A 5 0.02 59.67 -41.15
C CYS A 5 -1.26 60.45 -41.60
N PRO A 6 -2.37 59.89 -42.16
CA PRO A 6 -3.00 58.67 -41.65
C PRO A 6 -3.93 57.82 -42.57
N THR A 7 -4.27 56.63 -42.08
CA THR A 7 -5.62 55.99 -42.11
C THR A 7 -6.25 55.44 -43.40
N ARG A 8 -6.59 54.13 -43.33
CA ARG A 8 -7.97 53.55 -43.32
C ARG A 8 -8.38 52.54 -44.41
N ILE A 9 -8.52 51.27 -43.95
CA ILE A 9 -9.67 50.35 -44.06
C ILE A 9 -9.90 49.53 -45.37
N LEU A 10 -10.26 48.25 -45.14
CA LEU A 10 -11.05 47.27 -45.90
C LEU A 10 -10.24 46.31 -46.81
N ARG A 11 -9.99 45.07 -46.36
CA ARG A 11 -10.87 43.88 -46.48
C ARG A 11 -11.03 43.41 -47.93
N ALA A 12 -10.28 42.36 -48.30
CA ALA A 12 -10.73 41.37 -49.28
C ALA A 12 -10.01 40.04 -49.02
N LEU A 13 -10.77 39.08 -48.48
CA LEU A 13 -10.44 37.66 -48.51
C LEU A 13 -10.39 37.17 -49.98
N ALA A 14 -9.55 36.18 -50.29
CA ALA A 14 -10.03 34.85 -50.69
C ALA A 14 -8.92 33.94 -51.29
N LEU A 15 -8.89 32.71 -50.75
CA LEU A 15 -8.69 31.43 -51.44
C LEU A 15 -7.29 31.07 -51.97
N LEU A 16 -6.56 30.31 -51.15
CA LEU A 16 -5.61 29.28 -51.59
C LEU A 16 -5.74 28.08 -50.64
N ALA A 17 -6.72 27.23 -50.91
CA ALA A 17 -6.85 25.90 -50.33
C ALA A 17 -6.22 24.90 -51.30
N GLY A 18 -4.94 24.59 -51.08
CA GLY A 18 -4.26 23.47 -51.73
C GLY A 18 -4.63 22.17 -51.02
N LEU A 19 -5.16 21.21 -51.78
CA LEU A 19 -5.58 19.89 -51.31
C LEU A 19 -4.42 19.15 -50.63
N ALA A 20 -4.52 18.93 -49.33
CA ALA A 20 -3.88 17.80 -48.66
C ALA A 20 -4.80 16.60 -48.86
N VAL A 21 -4.40 15.64 -49.68
CA VAL A 21 -5.02 14.31 -49.68
C VAL A 21 -4.59 13.65 -48.37
N SER A 22 -5.46 13.71 -47.36
CA SER A 22 -5.36 12.87 -46.19
C SER A 22 -5.47 11.42 -46.68
N VAL A 23 -4.38 10.67 -46.60
CA VAL A 23 -4.47 9.21 -46.68
C VAL A 23 -5.21 8.82 -45.41
N ASP A 24 -6.52 8.56 -45.51
CA ASP A 24 -7.26 7.96 -44.42
C ASP A 24 -6.60 6.60 -44.16
N ALA A 25 -5.68 6.56 -43.20
CA ALA A 25 -5.35 5.33 -42.52
C ALA A 25 -6.70 4.81 -42.03
N LEU A 26 -7.20 3.74 -42.65
CA LEU A 26 -8.37 3.03 -42.17
C LEU A 26 -8.04 2.64 -40.73
N ALA A 27 -8.49 3.47 -39.78
CA ALA A 27 -8.49 3.13 -38.39
C ALA A 27 -9.41 1.90 -38.32
N VAL A 28 -8.81 0.72 -38.27
CA VAL A 28 -9.54 -0.51 -38.06
C VAL A 28 -10.11 -0.39 -36.65
N THR A 29 -11.31 0.15 -36.56
CA THR A 29 -12.07 0.18 -35.32
C THR A 29 -12.41 -1.25 -34.99
N CYS A 30 -11.70 -1.81 -34.02
CA CYS A 30 -11.95 -3.17 -33.58
C CYS A 30 -13.39 -3.28 -33.02
N PRO A 31 -14.08 -4.40 -33.26
CA PRO A 31 -15.37 -4.69 -32.64
C PRO A 31 -15.33 -4.54 -31.12
N SER A 32 -16.46 -4.22 -30.49
CA SER A 32 -16.57 -4.15 -29.03
C SER A 32 -16.03 -5.42 -28.37
N GLY A 33 -15.14 -5.27 -27.39
CA GLY A 33 -14.45 -6.38 -26.72
C GLY A 33 -13.15 -6.84 -27.41
N GLN A 34 -12.68 -6.13 -28.43
CA GLN A 34 -11.39 -6.36 -29.08
C GLN A 34 -10.52 -5.10 -29.01
N ARG A 35 -9.20 -5.29 -28.92
CA ARG A 35 -8.21 -4.21 -28.95
C ARG A 35 -7.25 -4.39 -30.12
N GLN A 36 -6.89 -3.28 -30.75
CA GLN A 36 -5.91 -3.27 -31.83
C GLN A 36 -4.51 -3.48 -31.25
N VAL A 37 -3.79 -4.47 -31.76
CA VAL A 37 -2.37 -4.72 -31.45
C VAL A 37 -1.60 -4.65 -32.76
N CYS A 38 -0.59 -3.79 -32.81
CA CYS A 38 0.26 -3.59 -33.99
C CYS A 38 1.70 -3.96 -33.64
N LEU A 39 2.26 -4.92 -34.36
CA LEU A 39 3.69 -5.21 -34.36
C LEU A 39 4.26 -4.76 -35.73
N ASP A 40 4.00 -5.55 -36.79
CA ASP A 40 4.30 -5.18 -38.19
C ASP A 40 3.03 -4.93 -39.03
N THR A 41 1.94 -5.61 -38.69
CA THR A 41 0.58 -5.35 -39.18
C THR A 41 -0.36 -5.25 -37.98
N CYS A 42 -1.41 -4.44 -38.10
CA CYS A 42 -2.39 -4.27 -37.04
C CYS A 42 -3.49 -5.32 -37.18
N MET A 43 -3.77 -6.03 -36.09
CA MET A 43 -4.89 -6.96 -35.99
C MET A 43 -5.72 -6.69 -34.74
N CYS A 44 -7.00 -7.00 -34.82
CA CYS A 44 -7.90 -6.94 -33.67
C CYS A 44 -7.85 -8.29 -32.94
N LEU A 45 -7.40 -8.26 -31.69
CA LEU A 45 -7.40 -9.41 -30.80
C LEU A 45 -8.46 -9.19 -29.71
N PRO A 46 -9.09 -10.26 -29.18
CA PRO A 46 -9.91 -10.17 -27.99
C PRO A 46 -9.16 -9.41 -26.90
N ASP A 47 -9.84 -8.47 -26.24
CA ASP A 47 -9.26 -7.79 -25.10
C ASP A 47 -9.19 -8.78 -23.92
N LEU A 48 -8.07 -9.50 -23.85
CA LEU A 48 -7.80 -10.43 -22.76
C LEU A 48 -7.80 -9.71 -21.41
N GLY A 49 -7.52 -8.41 -21.35
CA GLY A 49 -7.65 -7.61 -20.13
C GLY A 49 -9.10 -7.45 -19.69
N ALA A 50 -10.03 -7.25 -20.63
CA ALA A 50 -11.47 -7.19 -20.34
C ALA A 50 -12.06 -8.54 -19.91
N VAL A 51 -11.48 -9.66 -20.35
CA VAL A 51 -11.93 -11.01 -20.00
C VAL A 51 -11.27 -11.53 -18.71
N LEU A 52 -9.95 -11.34 -18.56
CA LEU A 52 -9.19 -11.78 -17.39
C LEU A 52 -9.32 -10.82 -16.22
N GLY A 53 -9.60 -9.54 -16.47
CA GLY A 53 -9.77 -8.51 -15.44
C GLY A 53 -10.82 -8.85 -14.39
N PRO A 54 -12.07 -9.20 -14.78
CA PRO A 54 -13.08 -9.65 -13.83
C PRO A 54 -12.66 -10.88 -13.03
N VAL A 55 -12.07 -11.90 -13.69
CA VAL A 55 -11.59 -13.12 -13.02
C VAL A 55 -10.50 -12.80 -11.99
N LEU A 56 -9.51 -11.99 -12.37
CA LEU A 56 -8.43 -11.55 -11.48
C LEU A 56 -8.95 -10.68 -10.32
N THR A 57 -9.96 -9.86 -10.57
CA THR A 57 -10.60 -9.02 -9.55
C THR A 57 -11.40 -9.87 -8.56
N ASP A 58 -12.15 -10.85 -9.06
CA ASP A 58 -12.90 -11.79 -8.23
C ASP A 58 -11.96 -12.64 -7.37
N THR A 59 -10.84 -13.11 -7.94
CA THR A 59 -9.84 -13.87 -7.16
C THR A 59 -9.18 -13.02 -6.09
N ARG A 60 -8.80 -11.77 -6.39
CA ARG A 60 -8.24 -10.85 -5.37
C ARG A 60 -9.25 -10.54 -4.27
N LYS A 61 -10.51 -10.32 -4.61
CA LYS A 61 -11.58 -10.08 -3.63
C LYS A 61 -11.78 -11.27 -2.71
N VAL A 62 -11.79 -12.50 -3.25
CA VAL A 62 -11.90 -13.73 -2.45
C VAL A 62 -10.67 -13.89 -1.55
N ALA A 63 -9.46 -13.65 -2.08
CA ALA A 63 -8.23 -13.70 -1.30
C ALA A 63 -8.21 -12.66 -0.17
N ALA A 64 -8.62 -11.42 -0.42
CA ALA A 64 -8.74 -10.37 0.58
C ALA A 64 -9.75 -10.73 1.68
N GLN A 65 -10.91 -11.28 1.30
CA GLN A 65 -11.90 -11.75 2.27
C GLN A 65 -11.35 -12.88 3.15
N ALA A 66 -10.69 -13.87 2.54
CA ALA A 66 -10.07 -14.98 3.24
C ALA A 66 -8.98 -14.49 4.21
N LEU A 67 -8.12 -13.57 3.77
CA LEU A 67 -7.10 -12.95 4.60
C LEU A 67 -7.73 -12.19 5.78
N GLY A 68 -8.77 -11.40 5.54
CA GLY A 68 -9.46 -10.68 6.61
C GLY A 68 -10.09 -11.60 7.67
N VAL A 69 -10.68 -12.73 7.24
CA VAL A 69 -11.21 -13.75 8.17
C VAL A 69 -10.07 -14.38 8.97
N TRP A 70 -8.98 -14.74 8.30
CA TRP A 70 -7.83 -15.34 8.94
C TRP A 70 -7.21 -14.40 9.99
N LEU A 71 -6.99 -13.12 9.66
CA LEU A 71 -6.45 -12.12 10.58
C LEU A 71 -7.28 -12.02 11.87
N GLN A 72 -8.60 -11.99 11.74
CA GLN A 72 -9.49 -11.92 12.89
C GLN A 72 -9.45 -13.20 13.74
N GLN A 73 -9.47 -14.37 13.10
CA GLN A 73 -9.41 -15.66 13.80
C GLN A 73 -8.08 -15.85 14.53
N SER A 74 -6.97 -15.51 13.88
CA SER A 74 -5.63 -15.58 14.45
C SER A 74 -5.48 -14.62 15.63
N ARG A 75 -6.00 -13.40 15.51
CA ARG A 75 -6.06 -12.44 16.62
C ARG A 75 -6.82 -13.04 17.81
N ASP A 76 -8.01 -13.57 17.58
CA ASP A 76 -8.85 -14.11 18.65
C ASP A 76 -8.20 -15.33 19.33
N GLN A 77 -7.47 -16.16 18.57
CA GLN A 77 -6.65 -17.25 19.11
C GLN A 77 -5.50 -16.74 19.97
N ALA A 78 -4.76 -15.73 19.51
CA ALA A 78 -3.68 -15.12 20.29
C ALA A 78 -4.21 -14.51 21.60
N VAL A 79 -5.35 -13.81 21.56
CA VAL A 79 -6.02 -13.29 22.76
C VAL A 79 -6.42 -14.42 23.73
N GLN A 80 -6.96 -15.53 23.22
CA GLN A 80 -7.32 -16.70 24.04
C GLN A 80 -6.10 -17.39 24.66
N GLY A 81 -4.97 -17.41 23.94
CA GLY A 81 -3.68 -17.93 24.44
C GLY A 81 -3.04 -17.04 25.51
N GLY A 82 -3.52 -15.81 25.67
CA GLY A 82 -2.98 -14.83 26.59
C GLY A 82 -2.11 -13.80 25.87
N THR A 83 -2.33 -12.53 26.22
CA THR A 83 -1.58 -11.41 25.67
C THR A 83 -1.22 -10.44 26.78
N GLU A 84 -0.09 -9.77 26.64
CA GLU A 84 0.41 -8.76 27.56
C GLU A 84 0.32 -7.36 26.92
N PRO A 85 0.19 -6.28 27.69
CA PRO A 85 0.30 -4.93 27.16
C PRO A 85 1.74 -4.63 26.72
N MET A 86 1.93 -3.68 25.81
CA MET A 86 3.27 -3.20 25.43
C MET A 86 4.14 -2.86 26.66
N PRO A 87 5.41 -3.33 26.73
CA PRO A 87 6.32 -2.98 27.82
C PRO A 87 6.47 -1.47 28.00
N LEU A 88 6.50 -1.01 29.25
CA LEU A 88 6.45 0.42 29.57
C LEU A 88 7.64 1.19 28.97
N GLU A 89 8.82 0.59 29.03
CA GLU A 89 10.07 1.13 28.51
C GLU A 89 10.06 1.27 26.99
N ILE A 90 9.47 0.30 26.28
CA ILE A 90 9.26 0.35 24.83
C ILE A 90 8.25 1.47 24.50
N ARG A 91 7.12 1.51 25.21
CA ARG A 91 6.07 2.53 25.01
C ARG A 91 6.61 3.94 25.17
N ALA A 92 7.39 4.19 26.23
CA ALA A 92 7.97 5.50 26.48
C ALA A 92 8.89 5.97 25.35
N GLN A 93 9.64 5.05 24.72
CA GLN A 93 10.52 5.35 23.59
C GLN A 93 9.75 5.60 22.28
N LEU A 94 8.56 5.03 22.13
CA LEU A 94 7.74 5.14 20.92
C LEU A 94 6.70 6.26 20.97
N GLN A 95 6.44 6.81 22.15
CA GLN A 95 5.53 7.95 22.37
C GLN A 95 5.76 9.15 21.42
N PRO A 96 7.00 9.52 21.03
CA PRO A 96 7.21 10.62 20.08
C PRO A 96 6.78 10.33 18.64
N TYR A 97 6.53 9.06 18.28
CA TYR A 97 6.30 8.63 16.89
C TYR A 97 4.84 8.26 16.59
N PHE A 98 4.10 7.82 17.61
CA PHE A 98 2.74 7.31 17.48
C PHE A 98 1.79 8.04 18.42
N ALA A 99 0.52 8.11 18.04
CA ALA A 99 -0.53 8.60 18.93
C ALA A 99 -0.79 7.58 20.05
N ASP A 100 -1.25 8.08 21.20
CA ASP A 100 -1.46 7.26 22.40
C ASP A 100 -2.48 6.13 22.18
N ASP A 101 -3.47 6.32 21.30
CA ASP A 101 -4.46 5.30 20.96
C ASP A 101 -3.86 4.10 20.23
N VAL A 102 -2.89 4.31 19.33
CA VAL A 102 -2.12 3.23 18.69
C VAL A 102 -1.31 2.46 19.75
N LEU A 103 -0.60 3.19 20.61
CA LEU A 103 0.28 2.61 21.64
C LEU A 103 -0.50 1.84 22.71
N MET A 104 -1.69 2.33 23.08
CA MET A 104 -2.53 1.71 24.11
C MET A 104 -3.37 0.55 23.58
N ALA A 105 -3.71 0.55 22.29
CA ALA A 105 -4.43 -0.57 21.68
C ALA A 105 -3.56 -1.81 21.56
N ALA A 106 -2.26 -1.63 21.28
CA ALA A 106 -1.35 -2.73 21.01
C ALA A 106 -1.13 -3.65 22.23
N ARG A 107 -1.30 -4.95 21.99
CA ARG A 107 -0.95 -6.03 22.90
C ARG A 107 0.07 -6.95 22.22
N TYR A 108 0.77 -7.78 22.98
CA TYR A 108 1.68 -8.76 22.41
C TYR A 108 1.54 -10.16 23.02
N SER A 109 1.99 -11.16 22.27
CA SER A 109 2.21 -12.53 22.74
C SER A 109 3.52 -13.07 22.17
N ILE A 110 4.06 -14.11 22.79
CA ILE A 110 5.28 -14.80 22.34
C ILE A 110 4.92 -16.16 21.78
N GLY A 111 5.51 -16.53 20.65
CA GLY A 111 5.31 -17.84 20.02
C GLY A 111 4.01 -17.92 19.21
N ALA A 112 3.89 -19.01 18.44
CA ALA A 112 2.83 -19.30 17.47
C ALA A 112 2.98 -18.70 16.06
N LEU A 113 4.14 -18.14 15.67
CA LEU A 113 4.34 -17.77 14.26
C LEU A 113 4.24 -18.98 13.31
N ASP A 114 4.72 -20.16 13.72
CA ASP A 114 4.61 -21.38 12.90
C ASP A 114 3.18 -21.96 12.87
N ASP A 115 2.27 -21.55 13.76
CA ASP A 115 0.86 -21.96 13.73
C ASP A 115 0.02 -21.02 12.85
N LEU A 116 0.60 -19.90 12.42
CA LEU A 116 0.00 -18.87 11.56
C LEU A 116 0.25 -19.13 10.04
N ASN A 117 0.83 -20.28 9.69
CA ASN A 117 1.36 -20.60 8.35
C ASN A 117 0.39 -20.35 7.17
N ALA A 118 -0.91 -20.60 7.33
CA ALA A 118 -1.85 -20.49 6.21
C ALA A 118 -2.06 -19.03 5.74
N GLY A 119 -2.10 -18.06 6.67
CA GLY A 119 -2.21 -16.65 6.32
C GLY A 119 -0.87 -15.99 6.03
N GLN A 120 0.22 -16.47 6.65
CA GLN A 120 1.57 -16.03 6.29
C GLN A 120 1.94 -16.36 4.85
N ALA A 121 1.50 -17.52 4.34
CA ALA A 121 1.64 -17.87 2.93
C ALA A 121 0.90 -16.87 2.01
N ILE A 122 -0.24 -16.33 2.45
CA ILE A 122 -0.98 -15.28 1.73
C ILE A 122 -0.25 -13.93 1.86
N MET A 123 0.31 -13.65 3.04
CA MET A 123 1.08 -12.43 3.30
C MET A 123 2.49 -12.44 2.70
N GLN A 124 2.90 -13.52 2.02
CA GLN A 124 4.23 -13.67 1.41
C GLN A 124 5.38 -13.34 2.35
N ASN A 125 5.26 -13.69 3.63
CA ASN A 125 6.22 -13.28 4.65
C ASN A 125 7.04 -14.46 5.19
N PRO A 126 8.16 -14.82 4.54
CA PRO A 126 8.92 -16.04 4.85
C PRO A 126 9.80 -15.93 6.10
N ASP A 127 10.12 -14.71 6.57
CA ASP A 127 11.04 -14.47 7.68
C ASP A 127 10.54 -13.34 8.59
N THR A 128 9.52 -13.62 9.40
CA THR A 128 8.99 -12.64 10.37
C THR A 128 9.57 -12.84 11.76
N GLU A 129 10.18 -11.79 12.30
CA GLU A 129 10.46 -11.68 13.74
C GLU A 129 9.20 -11.32 14.53
N ALA A 130 8.21 -10.69 13.88
CA ALA A 130 6.89 -10.43 14.45
C ALA A 130 5.80 -10.35 13.36
N VAL A 131 4.54 -10.55 13.76
CA VAL A 131 3.36 -10.37 12.90
C VAL A 131 2.28 -9.60 13.67
N THR A 132 1.75 -8.53 13.07
CA THR A 132 0.61 -7.79 13.61
C THR A 132 -0.74 -8.36 13.15
N LEU A 133 -1.49 -8.91 14.10
CA LEU A 133 -2.86 -9.40 13.98
C LEU A 133 -3.83 -8.37 14.55
N VAL A 134 -4.22 -7.40 13.73
CA VAL A 134 -5.11 -6.28 14.13
C VAL A 134 -4.44 -5.39 15.20
N ASP A 135 -4.69 -5.66 16.48
CA ASP A 135 -4.13 -4.97 17.65
C ASP A 135 -3.19 -5.87 18.47
N VAL A 136 -2.98 -7.12 18.05
CA VAL A 136 -2.12 -8.09 18.73
C VAL A 136 -0.87 -8.35 17.91
N ILE A 137 0.31 -8.09 18.47
CA ILE A 137 1.60 -8.32 17.84
C ILE A 137 2.17 -9.63 18.38
N VAL A 138 2.34 -10.61 17.49
CA VAL A 138 2.91 -11.91 17.85
C VAL A 138 4.40 -11.86 17.54
N PHE A 139 5.24 -11.91 18.57
CA PHE A 139 6.69 -11.94 18.42
C PHE A 139 7.22 -13.37 18.38
N ARG A 140 8.28 -13.58 17.60
CA ARG A 140 9.01 -14.85 17.54
C ARG A 140 9.66 -15.17 18.87
N SER A 141 10.33 -14.18 19.46
CA SER A 141 11.06 -14.35 20.72
C SER A 141 10.67 -13.30 21.75
N GLU A 142 10.84 -13.66 23.02
CA GLU A 142 10.68 -12.72 24.13
C GLU A 142 11.72 -11.59 24.08
N GLU A 143 12.91 -11.86 23.56
CA GLU A 143 13.95 -10.84 23.43
C GLU A 143 13.51 -9.71 22.49
N ASP A 144 12.93 -10.04 21.33
CA ASP A 144 12.43 -9.06 20.37
C ASP A 144 11.31 -8.22 20.99
N ALA A 145 10.35 -8.88 21.64
CA ALA A 145 9.23 -8.21 22.30
C ALA A 145 9.67 -7.26 23.44
N GLN A 146 10.76 -7.59 24.15
CA GLN A 146 11.22 -6.79 25.29
C GLN A 146 12.25 -5.72 24.95
N LYS A 147 12.99 -5.87 23.83
CA LYS A 147 14.17 -5.03 23.56
C LYS A 147 14.16 -4.35 22.19
N ASP A 148 13.50 -4.91 21.19
CA ASP A 148 13.57 -4.35 19.84
C ASP A 148 12.50 -3.26 19.60
N VAL A 149 12.83 -2.06 20.06
CA VAL A 149 12.01 -0.85 19.87
C VAL A 149 11.76 -0.55 18.39
N ALA A 150 12.72 -0.85 17.50
CA ALA A 150 12.56 -0.58 16.09
C ALA A 150 11.59 -1.56 15.43
N LEU A 151 11.66 -2.84 15.78
CA LEU A 151 10.67 -3.83 15.36
C LEU A 151 9.27 -3.46 15.86
N TRP A 152 9.12 -3.06 17.13
CA TRP A 152 7.83 -2.54 17.62
C TRP A 152 7.30 -1.38 16.78
N ALA A 153 8.17 -0.49 16.30
CA ALA A 153 7.75 0.62 15.44
C ALA A 153 7.24 0.16 14.07
N HIS A 154 7.77 -0.95 13.53
CA HIS A 154 7.23 -1.59 12.34
C HIS A 154 5.80 -2.08 12.62
N GLU A 155 5.64 -2.90 13.66
CA GLU A 155 4.39 -3.56 13.99
C GLU A 155 3.28 -2.57 14.38
N LEU A 156 3.62 -1.51 15.13
CA LEU A 156 2.67 -0.45 15.45
C LEU A 156 2.19 0.34 14.23
N TRP A 157 2.99 0.39 13.17
CA TRP A 157 2.53 0.97 11.91
C TRP A 157 1.38 0.15 11.32
N HIS A 158 1.44 -1.18 11.43
CA HIS A 158 0.31 -2.03 11.04
C HIS A 158 -0.89 -1.86 11.97
N VAL A 159 -0.70 -1.74 13.29
CA VAL A 159 -1.80 -1.43 14.22
C VAL A 159 -2.52 -0.14 13.79
N LYS A 160 -1.75 0.91 13.46
CA LYS A 160 -2.30 2.16 12.92
C LYS A 160 -3.05 1.92 11.60
N GLN A 161 -2.50 1.17 10.66
CA GLN A 161 -3.19 0.84 9.40
C GLN A 161 -4.51 0.10 9.63
N TYR A 162 -4.55 -0.83 10.59
CA TYR A 162 -5.79 -1.51 10.98
C TYR A 162 -6.81 -0.56 11.59
N GLN A 163 -6.39 0.40 12.42
CA GLN A 163 -7.29 1.43 12.96
C GLN A 163 -7.84 2.34 11.86
N GLU A 164 -7.03 2.72 10.88
CA GLU A 164 -7.42 3.63 9.80
C GLU A 164 -8.28 2.94 8.72
N TRP A 165 -7.96 1.70 8.37
CA TRP A 165 -8.58 1.02 7.22
C TRP A 165 -9.57 -0.08 7.62
N GLY A 166 -9.53 -0.53 8.88
CA GLY A 166 -10.18 -1.75 9.32
C GLY A 166 -9.53 -3.01 8.73
N VAL A 167 -9.88 -4.17 9.28
CA VAL A 167 -9.30 -5.48 8.89
C VAL A 167 -9.50 -5.77 7.39
N GLN A 168 -10.70 -5.54 6.86
CA GLN A 168 -10.99 -5.79 5.44
C GLN A 168 -10.32 -4.78 4.51
N GLY A 169 -10.19 -3.53 4.94
CA GLY A 169 -9.49 -2.49 4.17
C GLY A 169 -7.99 -2.75 4.10
N PHE A 170 -7.40 -3.25 5.18
CA PHE A 170 -6.03 -3.75 5.21
C PHE A 170 -5.86 -4.95 4.27
N ALA A 171 -6.68 -6.00 4.44
CA ALA A 171 -6.56 -7.23 3.67
C ALA A 171 -6.71 -7.01 2.15
N THR A 172 -7.58 -6.09 1.74
CA THR A 172 -7.73 -5.68 0.33
C THR A 172 -6.44 -5.06 -0.19
N ARG A 173 -5.89 -4.06 0.52
CA ARG A 173 -4.65 -3.38 0.12
C ARG A 173 -3.46 -4.33 0.09
N TYR A 174 -3.34 -5.21 1.08
CA TYR A 174 -2.26 -6.19 1.15
C TYR A 174 -2.32 -7.18 -0.01
N THR A 175 -3.52 -7.64 -0.38
CA THR A 175 -3.72 -8.57 -1.50
C THR A 175 -3.47 -7.89 -2.85
N ASP A 176 -3.74 -6.59 -2.95
CA ASP A 176 -3.54 -5.82 -4.17
C ASP A 176 -2.06 -5.43 -4.38
N ASP A 177 -1.41 -4.91 -3.33
CA ASP A 177 -0.03 -4.41 -3.33
C ASP A 177 0.53 -4.44 -1.89
N PHE A 178 1.17 -5.56 -1.53
CA PHE A 178 1.76 -5.72 -0.20
C PHE A 178 2.94 -4.76 0.04
N ASP A 179 3.73 -4.45 -1.00
CA ASP A 179 4.87 -3.52 -0.89
C ASP A 179 4.40 -2.13 -0.46
N ALA A 180 3.27 -1.65 -0.99
CA ALA A 180 2.69 -0.37 -0.59
C ALA A 180 2.20 -0.35 0.87
N VAL A 181 1.86 -1.51 1.45
CA VAL A 181 1.47 -1.64 2.86
C VAL A 181 2.69 -1.72 3.77
N GLU A 182 3.72 -2.48 3.38
CA GLU A 182 4.94 -2.76 4.15
C GLU A 182 5.97 -1.63 4.13
N ALA A 183 6.16 -0.97 2.98
CA ALA A 183 7.16 0.09 2.80
C ALA A 183 7.12 1.18 3.89
N PRO A 184 5.95 1.77 4.24
CA PRO A 184 5.91 2.79 5.29
C PRO A 184 6.17 2.23 6.71
N ALA A 185 5.86 0.95 6.98
CA ALA A 185 6.21 0.31 8.25
C ALA A 185 7.74 0.17 8.38
N TYR A 186 8.41 -0.29 7.33
CA TYR A 186 9.88 -0.33 7.29
C TYR A 186 10.52 1.05 7.34
N GLU A 187 9.93 2.08 6.74
CA GLU A 187 10.39 3.46 6.88
C GLU A 187 10.37 3.91 8.35
N MET A 188 9.29 3.61 9.07
CA MET A 188 9.17 3.95 10.49
C MET A 188 10.20 3.18 11.33
N GLN A 189 10.35 1.87 11.11
CA GLN A 189 11.38 1.06 11.76
C GLN A 189 12.78 1.65 11.55
N ARG A 190 13.15 1.99 10.31
CA ARG A 190 14.46 2.59 10.00
C ARG A 190 14.63 3.95 10.70
N ARG A 191 13.58 4.77 10.74
CA ARG A 191 13.58 6.06 11.42
C ARG A 191 13.84 5.88 12.92
N VAL A 192 13.08 5.04 13.60
CA VAL A 192 13.23 4.78 15.04
C VAL A 192 14.60 4.19 15.34
N ALA A 193 15.05 3.18 14.58
CA ALA A 193 16.38 2.60 14.74
C ALA A 193 17.49 3.65 14.61
N LYS A 194 17.34 4.60 13.68
CA LYS A 194 18.30 5.69 13.50
C LYS A 194 18.29 6.64 14.70
N ASP A 195 17.12 7.08 15.14
CA ASP A 195 17.01 8.04 16.24
C ASP A 195 17.46 7.45 17.59
N LEU A 196 17.30 6.13 17.79
CA LEU A 196 17.88 5.40 18.93
C LEU A 196 19.41 5.37 18.90
N ARG A 197 20.01 5.07 17.73
CA ARG A 197 21.47 5.13 17.55
C ARG A 197 22.03 6.52 17.79
N ASP A 198 21.30 7.56 17.40
CA ASP A 198 21.69 8.96 17.57
C ASP A 198 21.42 9.50 18.99
N GLY A 199 20.83 8.71 19.89
CA GLY A 199 20.50 9.13 21.27
C GLY A 199 19.38 10.18 21.36
N LYS A 200 18.57 10.35 20.32
CA LYS A 200 17.55 11.42 20.25
C LYS A 200 16.29 11.13 21.07
N VAL A 201 15.99 9.86 21.31
CA VAL A 201 14.81 9.44 22.08
C VAL A 201 14.97 9.69 23.58
N THR A 202 16.22 9.72 24.09
CA THR A 202 16.51 10.02 25.51
C THR A 202 16.75 11.51 25.78
N ALA A 203 17.09 12.31 24.75
CA ALA A 203 17.52 13.70 24.90
C ALA A 203 16.37 14.72 25.00
N GLN A 204 15.11 14.33 24.81
CA GLN A 204 13.96 15.25 24.79
C GLN A 204 13.43 15.64 26.18
N LYS A 205 14.17 15.30 27.25
CA LYS A 205 13.88 15.66 28.63
C LYS A 205 15.08 16.39 29.24
N ASN A 206 15.32 17.62 28.81
CA ASN A 206 16.08 18.64 29.55
C ASN A 206 15.49 20.02 29.26
#